data_AF-A0A5C3Q8Q0-F1
#
_entry.id   AF-A0A5C3Q8Q0-F1
#
_cell.length_a   1.000
_cell.length_b   1.000
_cell.length_c   1.000
_cell.angle_alpha   90.00
_cell.angle_beta   90.00
_cell.angle_gamma   90.00
#
_symmetry.space_group_name_H-M   'P 1'
#
loop_
_entity.id
_entity.type
_entity.pdbx_description
1 polymer ?
#
loop_
_entity_poly.entity_id
_entity_poly.type
_entity_poly.pdbx_seq_one_letter_code
_entity_poly.pdbx_strand_id
1 'polypeptide(L)'
;GGGSGTCLQTPEAAGLGEGWSDAFASWTEKTSAAVPDYYMVQWAANKPGGYRRFPYSTSRLVNPLLYSDLLLLNEPHDVGEVWANILHNVYALLVQTSGFSPTARTNASGNAGNVVFLHLFIDALQLQPCNPTFLNARDAWLAADQIRYGGAHGCVLWAAFASRGMGVGAISFINSFVTPVGQQC
;
A
#
# COMPACT_ATOMS: atom_id res chain seq x y z
N GLY A 1 15.43 3.30 -13.72
CA GLY A 1 15.34 4.77 -13.57
C GLY A 1 16.66 5.32 -13.08
N GLY A 2 17.06 6.51 -13.54
CA GLY A 2 18.20 7.26 -13.01
C GLY A 2 17.84 7.95 -11.70
N GLY A 3 18.69 7.81 -10.68
CA GLY A 3 18.44 8.27 -9.32
C GLY A 3 18.64 9.77 -9.16
N SER A 4 17.54 10.51 -9.05
CA SER A 4 17.54 11.80 -8.36
C SER A 4 16.66 11.70 -7.11
N GLY A 5 17.08 12.33 -6.01
CA GLY A 5 16.26 12.47 -4.80
C GLY A 5 15.10 13.45 -4.95
N THR A 6 14.74 13.83 -6.19
CA THR A 6 13.81 14.93 -6.48
C THR A 6 12.49 14.45 -7.07
N CYS A 7 12.15 13.16 -6.91
CA CYS A 7 10.98 12.54 -7.54
C CYS A 7 9.78 12.33 -6.63
N LEU A 8 9.81 12.81 -5.38
CA LEU A 8 8.68 12.80 -4.44
C LEU A 8 8.47 14.20 -3.84
N GLN A 9 8.23 15.19 -4.70
CA GLN A 9 8.22 16.61 -4.34
C GLN A 9 6.84 17.27 -4.46
N THR A 10 5.97 16.78 -5.34
CA THR A 10 4.57 17.25 -5.38
C THR A 10 3.81 16.78 -4.12
N PRO A 11 2.77 17.49 -3.65
CA PRO A 11 2.07 17.16 -2.41
C PRO A 11 1.63 15.68 -2.31
N GLU A 12 1.02 15.16 -3.37
CA GLU A 12 0.57 13.76 -3.42
C GLU A 12 1.76 12.78 -3.37
N ALA A 13 2.81 13.03 -4.16
CA ALA A 13 4.02 12.21 -4.17
C ALA A 13 4.81 12.25 -2.85
N ALA A 14 4.88 13.41 -2.19
CA ALA A 14 5.50 13.54 -0.87
C ALA A 14 4.73 12.71 0.16
N GLY A 15 3.40 12.75 0.12
CA GLY A 15 2.57 11.90 0.96
C GLY A 15 2.71 10.41 0.65
N LEU A 16 2.83 10.01 -0.62
CA LEU A 16 3.19 8.63 -0.97
C LEU A 16 4.53 8.23 -0.32
N GLY A 17 5.51 9.14 -0.28
CA GLY A 17 6.78 9.01 0.44
C GLY A 17 6.62 8.64 1.92
N GLU A 18 5.81 9.41 2.65
CA GLU A 18 5.44 9.14 4.04
C GLU A 18 4.75 7.77 4.17
N GLY A 19 3.81 7.47 3.28
CA GLY A 19 3.05 6.22 3.31
C GLY A 19 3.89 4.97 3.02
N TRP A 20 4.85 5.05 2.10
CA TRP A 20 5.81 3.96 1.87
C TRP A 20 6.69 3.72 3.08
N SER A 21 7.13 4.79 3.73
CA SER A 21 7.97 4.71 4.94
C SER A 21 7.24 3.97 6.07
N ASP A 22 5.99 4.36 6.32
CA ASP A 22 5.13 3.70 7.31
C ASP A 22 4.81 2.24 6.95
N ALA A 23 4.49 1.97 5.68
CA ALA A 23 4.18 0.61 5.23
C ALA A 23 5.40 -0.32 5.33
N PHE A 24 6.60 0.19 5.03
CA PHE A 24 7.84 -0.56 5.19
C PHE A 24 8.13 -0.85 6.66
N ALA A 25 7.99 0.15 7.55
CA ALA A 25 8.10 -0.04 8.99
C ALA A 25 7.09 -1.09 9.51
N SER A 26 5.84 -1.03 9.03
CA SER A 26 4.82 -2.02 9.39
C SER A 26 5.20 -3.43 8.94
N TRP A 27 5.76 -3.59 7.73
CA TRP A 27 6.24 -4.87 7.23
C TRP A 27 7.39 -5.43 8.09
N THR A 28 8.33 -4.57 8.53
CA THR A 28 9.45 -5.00 9.38
C THR A 28 9.01 -5.53 10.74
N GLU A 29 7.84 -5.14 11.24
CA GLU A 29 7.28 -5.58 12.53
C GLU A 29 6.46 -6.88 12.44
N LYS A 30 6.21 -7.42 11.24
CA LYS A 30 5.37 -8.63 11.09
C LYS A 30 6.08 -9.89 11.59
N THR A 31 5.45 -10.61 12.51
CA THR A 31 6.00 -11.83 13.12
C THR A 31 5.16 -13.08 12.85
N SER A 32 3.95 -12.94 12.31
CA SER A 32 3.05 -14.04 11.99
C SER A 32 2.10 -13.69 10.85
N ALA A 33 1.27 -14.66 10.45
CA ALA A 33 0.20 -14.45 9.48
C ALA A 33 -0.92 -13.51 9.97
N ALA A 34 -1.00 -13.23 11.27
CA ALA A 34 -1.99 -12.30 11.80
C ALA A 34 -1.69 -10.87 11.31
N VAL A 35 -2.75 -10.18 10.88
CA VAL A 35 -2.67 -8.78 10.42
C VAL A 35 -3.58 -7.91 11.30
N PRO A 36 -3.20 -7.69 12.57
CA PRO A 36 -3.96 -6.81 13.46
C PRO A 36 -3.79 -5.34 13.04
N ASP A 37 -4.62 -4.49 13.61
CA ASP A 37 -4.47 -3.04 13.51
C ASP A 37 -3.06 -2.62 13.94
N TYR A 38 -2.43 -1.76 13.14
CA TYR A 38 -1.07 -1.32 13.36
C TYR A 38 -1.02 0.18 13.64
N TYR A 39 -0.36 0.54 14.73
CA TYR A 39 -0.29 1.91 15.21
C TYR A 39 1.16 2.42 15.14
N MET A 40 1.38 3.43 14.32
CA MET A 40 2.71 4.04 14.17
C MET A 40 3.13 4.79 15.44
N VAL A 41 4.38 4.56 15.87
CA VAL A 41 5.10 5.35 16.88
C VAL A 41 4.44 5.38 18.28
N GLN A 42 3.61 4.38 18.65
CA GLN A 42 2.92 4.36 19.96
C GLN A 42 3.87 4.53 21.15
N TRP A 43 4.95 3.73 21.16
CA TRP A 43 5.90 3.70 22.27
C TRP A 43 6.71 4.99 22.35
N ALA A 44 7.38 5.37 21.26
CA ALA A 44 8.28 6.53 21.25
C ALA A 44 7.53 7.87 21.48
N ALA A 45 6.27 7.97 21.02
CA ALA A 45 5.45 9.15 21.26
C ALA A 45 4.68 9.11 22.59
N ASN A 46 4.78 8.02 23.36
CA ASN A 46 3.96 7.77 24.55
C ASN A 46 2.45 8.04 24.30
N LYS A 47 1.96 7.60 23.14
CA LYS A 47 0.59 7.87 22.66
C LYS A 47 -0.08 6.54 22.31
N PRO A 48 -1.00 6.02 23.15
CA PRO A 48 -1.64 4.72 22.92
C PRO A 48 -2.37 4.60 21.57
N GLY A 49 -2.87 5.70 21.01
CA GLY A 49 -3.48 5.73 19.68
C GLY A 49 -2.49 5.85 18.50
N GLY A 50 -1.19 5.88 18.77
CA GLY A 50 -0.18 6.15 17.75
C GLY A 50 -0.17 7.62 17.29
N TYR A 51 0.81 7.98 16.45
CA TYR A 51 0.97 9.36 16.01
C TYR A 51 0.01 9.75 14.89
N ARG A 52 -0.36 8.78 14.04
CA ARG A 52 -1.32 8.92 12.95
C ARG A 52 -2.76 9.13 13.45
N ARG A 53 -3.66 9.64 12.61
CA ARG A 53 -5.08 9.89 12.97
C ARG A 53 -5.89 8.61 13.16
N PHE A 54 -5.53 7.55 12.43
CA PHE A 54 -6.12 6.22 12.55
C PHE A 54 -5.00 5.16 12.52
N PRO A 55 -5.17 3.99 13.17
CA PRO A 55 -4.29 2.86 12.91
C PRO A 55 -4.46 2.37 11.47
N TYR A 56 -3.46 1.70 10.90
CA TYR A 56 -3.67 0.95 9.66
C TYR A 56 -4.48 -0.30 9.97
N SER A 57 -5.58 -0.47 9.25
CA SER A 57 -6.58 -1.48 9.54
C SER A 57 -7.21 -1.98 8.24
N THR A 58 -7.59 -3.26 8.24
CA THR A 58 -8.45 -3.83 7.20
C THR A 58 -9.92 -3.43 7.37
N SER A 59 -10.31 -2.95 8.56
CA SER A 59 -11.67 -2.48 8.84
C SER A 59 -11.86 -1.03 8.38
N ARG A 60 -12.92 -0.79 7.61
CA ARG A 60 -13.35 0.58 7.25
C ARG A 60 -14.00 1.34 8.40
N LEU A 61 -14.43 0.64 9.46
CA LEU A 61 -14.95 1.27 10.67
C LEU A 61 -13.84 1.83 11.54
N VAL A 62 -12.68 1.18 11.55
CA VAL A 62 -11.51 1.58 12.34
C VAL A 62 -10.69 2.64 11.61
N ASN A 63 -10.39 2.40 10.34
CA ASN A 63 -9.74 3.38 9.47
C ASN A 63 -10.65 3.66 8.27
N PRO A 64 -11.35 4.80 8.24
CA PRO A 64 -12.31 5.11 7.19
C PRO A 64 -11.67 5.75 5.94
N LEU A 65 -10.35 5.97 5.92
CA LEU A 65 -9.69 6.71 4.85
C LEU A 65 -9.83 6.04 3.48
N LEU A 66 -10.11 6.86 2.47
CA LEU A 66 -10.33 6.52 1.07
C LEU A 66 -9.54 7.45 0.14
N TYR A 67 -9.43 7.06 -1.13
CA TYR A 67 -8.82 7.89 -2.19
C TYR A 67 -9.43 9.30 -2.28
N SER A 68 -10.74 9.44 -2.07
CA SER A 68 -11.41 10.75 -2.11
C SER A 68 -10.99 11.71 -1.01
N ASP A 69 -10.50 11.21 0.13
CA ASP A 69 -10.12 12.07 1.24
C ASP A 69 -8.90 12.93 0.89
N LEU A 70 -8.07 12.49 -0.06
CA LEU A 70 -6.94 13.26 -0.59
C LEU A 70 -7.32 14.65 -1.07
N LEU A 71 -8.57 14.87 -1.49
CA LEU A 71 -9.06 16.18 -1.90
C LEU A 71 -9.02 17.21 -0.75
N LEU A 72 -9.07 16.75 0.49
CA LEU A 72 -9.13 17.57 1.70
C LEU A 72 -7.81 17.61 2.47
N LEU A 73 -6.79 16.87 2.01
CA LEU A 73 -5.51 16.73 2.71
C LEU A 73 -4.41 17.47 1.97
N ASN A 74 -3.64 18.28 2.71
CA ASN A 74 -2.53 19.07 2.17
C ASN A 74 -1.20 18.84 2.90
N GLU A 75 -1.23 18.10 4.00
CA GLU A 75 -0.07 17.78 4.82
C GLU A 75 0.43 16.36 4.46
N PRO A 76 1.74 16.17 4.19
CA PRO A 76 2.27 14.90 3.69
C PRO A 76 2.02 13.68 4.60
N HIS A 77 2.10 13.85 5.91
CA HIS A 77 1.89 12.76 6.87
C HIS A 77 0.43 12.29 6.81
N ASP A 78 -0.52 13.21 6.74
CA ASP A 78 -1.95 12.97 6.59
C ASP A 78 -2.27 12.28 5.25
N VAL A 79 -1.64 12.70 4.15
CA VAL A 79 -1.76 12.03 2.85
C VAL A 79 -1.16 10.62 2.92
N GLY A 80 0.01 10.48 3.55
CA GLY A 80 0.71 9.21 3.68
C GLY A 80 -0.05 8.16 4.47
N GLU A 81 -0.85 8.56 5.46
CA GLU A 81 -1.75 7.64 6.17
C GLU A 81 -2.71 6.91 5.24
N VAL A 82 -3.23 7.59 4.22
CA VAL A 82 -4.14 6.99 3.24
C VAL A 82 -3.40 5.89 2.48
N TRP A 83 -2.20 6.20 1.97
CA TRP A 83 -1.38 5.24 1.21
C TRP A 83 -0.90 4.06 2.06
N ALA A 84 -0.39 4.31 3.26
CA ALA A 84 0.04 3.27 4.18
C ALA A 84 -1.10 2.32 4.55
N ASN A 85 -2.32 2.85 4.77
CA ASN A 85 -3.48 2.02 5.02
C ASN A 85 -3.88 1.19 3.79
N ILE A 86 -3.81 1.75 2.58
CA ILE A 86 -4.00 0.98 1.33
C ILE A 86 -3.02 -0.18 1.26
N LEU A 87 -1.72 0.06 1.48
CA LEU A 87 -0.71 -0.99 1.44
C LEU A 87 -0.87 -2.01 2.58
N HIS A 88 -1.38 -1.61 3.73
CA HIS A 88 -1.77 -2.55 4.80
C HIS A 88 -2.87 -3.52 4.32
N ASN A 89 -3.84 -3.03 3.54
CA ASN A 89 -4.90 -3.87 2.96
C ASN A 89 -4.35 -4.79 1.85
N VAL A 90 -3.41 -4.31 1.03
CA VAL A 90 -2.68 -5.14 0.06
C VAL A 90 -1.92 -6.27 0.76
N TYR A 91 -1.14 -5.94 1.81
CA TYR A 91 -0.42 -6.93 2.62
C TYR A 91 -1.37 -7.97 3.21
N ALA A 92 -2.49 -7.52 3.79
CA ALA A 92 -3.47 -8.39 4.41
C ALA A 92 -4.03 -9.42 3.44
N LEU A 93 -4.47 -8.97 2.25
CA LEU A 93 -5.03 -9.88 1.25
C LEU A 93 -3.96 -10.82 0.67
N LEU A 94 -2.75 -10.34 0.40
CA LEU A 94 -1.66 -11.20 -0.07
C LEU A 94 -1.31 -12.30 0.95
N VAL A 95 -1.21 -11.96 2.23
CA VAL A 95 -0.97 -12.95 3.30
C VAL A 95 -2.16 -13.90 3.45
N GLN A 96 -3.38 -13.41 3.32
CA GLN A 96 -4.57 -14.25 3.34
C GLN A 96 -4.58 -15.28 2.19
N THR A 97 -4.23 -14.87 0.97
CA THR A 97 -4.31 -15.73 -0.22
C THR A 97 -3.09 -16.63 -0.41
N SER A 98 -1.91 -16.13 -0.02
CA SER A 98 -0.62 -16.77 -0.34
C SER A 98 0.15 -17.21 0.92
N GLY A 99 -0.41 -17.02 2.11
CA GLY A 99 0.20 -17.39 3.39
C GLY A 99 1.30 -16.45 3.86
N PHE A 100 1.93 -16.79 4.98
CA PHE A 100 3.02 -16.04 5.60
C PHE A 100 4.30 -16.86 5.67
N SER A 101 5.42 -16.27 5.27
CA SER A 101 6.75 -16.84 5.44
C SER A 101 7.45 -16.25 6.68
N PRO A 102 7.87 -17.07 7.66
CA PRO A 102 8.66 -16.60 8.79
C PRO A 102 10.08 -16.17 8.40
N THR A 103 10.54 -16.53 7.19
CA THR A 103 11.89 -16.24 6.69
C THR A 103 11.92 -15.15 5.61
N ALA A 104 10.82 -14.41 5.40
CA ALA A 104 10.74 -13.39 4.34
C ALA A 104 11.83 -12.30 4.42
N ARG A 105 12.40 -12.05 5.61
CA ARG A 105 13.52 -11.10 5.80
C ARG A 105 14.87 -11.61 5.29
N THR A 106 15.02 -12.92 5.11
CA THR A 106 16.30 -13.55 4.75
C THR A 106 16.20 -14.48 3.54
N ASN A 107 14.99 -14.76 3.05
CA ASN A 107 14.73 -15.57 1.89
C ASN A 107 13.74 -14.86 0.93
N ALA A 108 14.29 -14.27 -0.11
CA ALA A 108 13.51 -13.58 -1.14
C ALA A 108 12.92 -14.53 -2.21
N SER A 109 13.25 -15.81 -2.22
CA SER A 109 12.79 -16.77 -3.24
C SER A 109 11.42 -17.39 -2.92
N GLY A 110 10.83 -17.06 -1.78
CA GLY A 110 9.52 -17.57 -1.39
C GLY A 110 8.36 -16.90 -2.13
N ASN A 111 7.23 -17.61 -2.22
CA ASN A 111 6.00 -17.10 -2.85
C ASN A 111 4.90 -16.77 -1.83
N ALA A 112 5.25 -16.71 -0.54
CA ALA A 112 4.30 -16.33 0.50
C ALA A 112 3.92 -14.84 0.37
N GLY A 113 2.73 -14.48 0.84
CA GLY A 113 2.15 -13.15 0.64
C GLY A 113 3.01 -12.00 1.14
N ASN A 114 3.69 -12.17 2.28
CA ASN A 114 4.62 -11.17 2.80
C ASN A 114 5.93 -11.06 2.01
N VAL A 115 6.35 -12.11 1.29
CA VAL A 115 7.48 -12.06 0.34
C VAL A 115 7.05 -11.37 -0.94
N VAL A 116 5.89 -11.76 -1.49
CA VAL A 116 5.28 -11.13 -2.68
C VAL A 116 5.08 -9.64 -2.44
N PHE A 117 4.51 -9.26 -1.30
CA PHE A 117 4.32 -7.84 -0.94
C PHE A 117 5.63 -7.06 -1.02
N LEU A 118 6.73 -7.57 -0.45
CA LEU A 118 8.01 -6.86 -0.46
C LEU A 118 8.58 -6.73 -1.88
N HIS A 119 8.47 -7.77 -2.71
CA HIS A 119 8.87 -7.69 -4.11
C HIS A 119 8.08 -6.63 -4.88
N LEU A 120 6.75 -6.67 -4.79
CA LEU A 120 5.88 -5.69 -5.44
C LEU A 120 6.15 -4.27 -4.92
N PHE A 121 6.39 -4.12 -3.63
CA PHE A 121 6.75 -2.85 -3.01
C PHE A 121 8.01 -2.26 -3.66
N ILE A 122 9.10 -3.01 -3.73
CA ILE A 122 10.37 -2.52 -4.27
C ILE A 122 10.31 -2.32 -5.79
N ASP A 123 9.67 -3.23 -6.51
CA ASP A 123 9.55 -3.13 -7.96
C ASP A 123 8.68 -1.94 -8.37
N ALA A 124 7.55 -1.70 -7.69
CA ALA A 124 6.66 -0.58 -7.99
C ALA A 124 7.36 0.77 -7.82
N LEU A 125 8.25 0.91 -6.81
CA LEU A 125 9.06 2.11 -6.62
C LEU A 125 9.97 2.42 -7.82
N GLN A 126 10.43 1.38 -8.54
CA GLN A 126 11.27 1.53 -9.72
C GLN A 126 10.47 1.82 -10.99
N LEU A 127 9.21 1.35 -11.05
CA LEU A 127 8.34 1.44 -12.22
C LEU A 127 7.53 2.73 -12.29
N GLN A 128 7.19 3.31 -11.15
CA GLN A 128 6.38 4.53 -11.10
C GLN A 128 7.10 5.74 -11.74
N PRO A 129 6.36 6.70 -12.31
CA PRO A 129 6.95 7.93 -12.83
C PRO A 129 7.49 8.81 -11.69
N CYS A 130 8.32 9.79 -12.05
CA CYS A 130 8.75 10.85 -11.13
C CYS A 130 7.54 11.71 -10.73
N ASN A 131 7.41 12.05 -9.45
CA ASN A 131 6.24 12.72 -8.84
C ASN A 131 4.92 12.00 -9.17
N PRO A 132 4.77 10.72 -8.77
CA PRO A 132 3.58 9.94 -9.06
C PRO A 132 2.36 10.45 -8.30
N THR A 133 1.20 10.32 -8.92
CA THR A 133 -0.10 10.32 -8.21
C THR A 133 -0.35 8.97 -7.56
N PHE A 134 -1.34 8.87 -6.67
CA PHE A 134 -1.78 7.60 -6.07
C PHE A 134 -2.19 6.59 -7.14
N LEU A 135 -2.88 7.04 -8.20
CA LEU A 135 -3.27 6.16 -9.30
C LEU A 135 -2.04 5.67 -10.08
N ASN A 136 -1.01 6.52 -10.28
CA ASN A 136 0.25 6.06 -10.86
C ASN A 136 0.95 5.03 -9.96
N ALA A 137 0.95 5.23 -8.65
CA ALA A 137 1.54 4.27 -7.72
C ALA A 137 0.77 2.94 -7.72
N ARG A 138 -0.57 2.95 -7.71
CA ARG A 138 -1.39 1.74 -7.90
C ARG A 138 -1.02 0.99 -9.17
N ASP A 139 -0.98 1.72 -10.29
CA ASP A 139 -0.70 1.11 -11.59
C ASP A 139 0.71 0.53 -11.64
N ALA A 140 1.67 1.13 -10.94
CA ALA A 140 3.02 0.58 -10.78
C ALA A 140 3.04 -0.74 -9.97
N TRP A 141 2.19 -0.90 -8.96
CA TRP A 141 2.03 -2.17 -8.23
C TRP A 141 1.44 -3.27 -9.12
N LEU A 142 0.43 -2.93 -9.92
CA LEU A 142 -0.16 -3.87 -10.90
C LEU A 142 0.85 -4.26 -11.99
N ALA A 143 1.64 -3.29 -12.47
CA ALA A 143 2.70 -3.54 -13.44
C ALA A 143 3.82 -4.41 -12.84
N ALA A 144 4.22 -4.18 -11.59
CA ALA A 144 5.19 -5.02 -10.88
C ALA A 144 4.73 -6.49 -10.83
N ASP A 145 3.45 -6.72 -10.52
CA ASP A 145 2.88 -8.07 -10.51
C ASP A 145 2.86 -8.71 -11.89
N GLN A 146 2.48 -7.94 -12.91
CA GLN A 146 2.49 -8.41 -14.30
C GLN A 146 3.90 -8.82 -14.76
N ILE A 147 4.92 -8.03 -14.40
CA ILE A 147 6.30 -8.26 -14.81
C ILE A 147 6.92 -9.44 -14.05
N ARG A 148 6.75 -9.50 -12.73
CA ARG A 148 7.42 -10.50 -11.89
C ARG A 148 6.67 -11.83 -11.85
N TYR A 149 5.36 -11.78 -11.74
CA TYR A 149 4.51 -12.95 -11.47
C TYR A 149 3.53 -13.25 -12.60
N GLY A 150 3.63 -12.56 -13.73
CA GLY A 150 2.72 -12.75 -14.86
C GLY A 150 1.28 -12.35 -14.57
N GLY A 151 1.04 -11.52 -13.55
CA GLY A 151 -0.30 -11.06 -13.16
C GLY A 151 -1.02 -11.99 -12.17
N ALA A 152 -0.31 -12.95 -11.57
CA ALA A 152 -0.91 -13.95 -10.68
C ALA A 152 -1.60 -13.36 -9.44
N HIS A 153 -1.27 -12.13 -9.04
CA HIS A 153 -1.87 -11.44 -7.89
C HIS A 153 -2.78 -10.27 -8.29
N GLY A 154 -3.06 -10.08 -9.59
CA GLY A 154 -3.90 -9.00 -10.11
C GLY A 154 -5.25 -8.88 -9.43
N CYS A 155 -5.96 -10.00 -9.23
CA CYS A 155 -7.26 -10.03 -8.52
C CYS A 155 -7.13 -9.49 -7.09
N VAL A 156 -6.08 -9.92 -6.39
CA VAL A 156 -5.81 -9.57 -4.99
C VAL A 156 -5.48 -8.07 -4.86
N LEU A 157 -4.63 -7.57 -5.76
CA LEU A 157 -4.25 -6.16 -5.79
C LEU A 157 -5.45 -5.27 -6.11
N TRP A 158 -6.21 -5.60 -7.15
CA TRP A 158 -7.41 -4.83 -7.49
C TRP A 158 -8.44 -4.84 -6.36
N ALA A 159 -8.67 -5.97 -5.71
CA ALA A 159 -9.54 -6.04 -4.54
C ALA A 159 -9.06 -5.11 -3.42
N ALA A 160 -7.77 -5.10 -3.10
CA ALA A 160 -7.20 -4.21 -2.07
C ALA A 160 -7.36 -2.73 -2.44
N PHE A 161 -6.96 -2.33 -3.65
CA PHE A 161 -7.05 -0.94 -4.10
C PHE A 161 -8.51 -0.47 -4.21
N ALA A 162 -9.39 -1.28 -4.82
CA ALA A 162 -10.82 -1.00 -4.89
C ALA A 162 -11.42 -0.90 -3.48
N SER A 163 -10.99 -1.70 -2.50
CA SER A 163 -11.46 -1.61 -1.11
C SER A 163 -11.17 -0.25 -0.45
N ARG A 164 -10.34 0.60 -1.06
CA ARG A 164 -10.03 1.95 -0.58
C ARG A 164 -10.31 3.04 -1.61
N GLY A 165 -11.22 2.76 -2.54
CA GLY A 165 -11.70 3.72 -3.52
C GLY A 165 -10.81 3.88 -4.76
N MET A 166 -9.80 3.03 -4.93
CA MET A 166 -8.85 3.08 -6.06
C MET A 166 -9.10 2.00 -7.13
N GLY A 167 -10.35 1.61 -7.32
CA GLY A 167 -10.77 0.69 -8.37
C GLY A 167 -10.67 1.28 -9.79
N VAL A 168 -11.12 0.52 -10.80
CA VAL A 168 -10.89 0.83 -12.23
C VAL A 168 -11.38 2.21 -12.64
N GLY A 169 -12.54 2.65 -12.12
CA GLY A 169 -13.13 3.95 -12.44
C GLY A 169 -12.63 5.13 -11.59
N ALA A 170 -11.61 4.94 -10.74
CA ALA A 170 -11.14 6.00 -9.87
C ALA A 170 -10.41 7.08 -10.69
N ILE A 171 -10.80 8.34 -10.51
CA ILE A 171 -10.24 9.47 -11.26
C ILE A 171 -10.40 10.75 -10.46
N SER A 172 -9.37 11.61 -10.45
CA SER A 172 -9.44 12.95 -9.85
C SER A 172 -10.08 12.96 -8.44
N PHE A 173 -9.62 12.06 -7.56
CA PHE A 173 -10.13 11.90 -6.18
C PHE A 173 -11.60 11.45 -6.09
N ILE A 174 -12.18 10.92 -7.16
CA ILE A 174 -13.46 10.23 -7.14
C ILE A 174 -13.19 8.75 -6.89
N ASN A 175 -13.83 8.21 -5.85
CA ASN A 175 -13.70 6.79 -5.52
C ASN A 175 -14.31 5.90 -6.60
N SER A 176 -13.63 4.79 -6.90
CA SER A 176 -14.23 3.62 -7.52
C SER A 176 -13.98 2.40 -6.65
N PHE A 177 -15.04 1.63 -6.40
CA PHE A 177 -14.97 0.35 -5.69
C PHE A 177 -15.06 -0.85 -6.65
N VAL A 178 -15.02 -0.59 -7.96
CA VAL A 178 -15.13 -1.59 -9.02
C VAL A 178 -13.76 -2.23 -9.29
N THR A 179 -13.72 -3.56 -9.32
CA THR A 179 -12.59 -4.35 -9.83
C THR A 179 -12.80 -4.66 -11.33
N PRO A 180 -11.74 -4.94 -12.11
CA PRO A 180 -11.90 -5.46 -13.47
C PRO A 180 -12.74 -6.74 -13.52
N VAL A 181 -13.14 -7.15 -14.73
CA VAL A 181 -13.83 -8.41 -15.01
C VAL A 181 -12.91 -9.29 -15.88
N GLY A 182 -12.71 -10.57 -15.53
CA GLY A 182 -12.07 -11.55 -16.42
C GLY A 182 -10.64 -11.92 -16.01
N GLN A 183 -9.73 -12.27 -16.92
CA GLN A 183 -8.36 -12.72 -16.55
C GLN A 183 -7.47 -11.66 -15.86
N GLN A 184 -8.00 -10.46 -15.59
CA GLN A 184 -7.37 -9.43 -14.75
C GLN A 184 -7.97 -9.38 -13.33
N CYS A 185 -9.13 -10.05 -13.11
CA CYS A 185 -9.90 -10.24 -11.87
C CYS A 185 -10.97 -11.33 -12.03
#